data_AF-A0A3S5F7Q7-F1
#
_entry.id   AF-A0A3S5F7Q7-F1
#
_cell.length_a   1.000
_cell.length_b   1.000
_cell.length_c   1.000
_cell.angle_alpha   90.00
_cell.angle_beta   90.00
_cell.angle_gamma   90.00
#
_symmetry.space_group_name_H-M   'P 1'
#
loop_
_entity.id
_entity.type
_entity.pdbx_description
1 polymer ?
#
loop_
_entity_poly.entity_id
_entity_poly.type
_entity_poly.pdbx_seq_one_letter_code
_entity_poly.pdbx_strand_id
1 'polypeptide(L)'
;MTAIITPETTSPDAAEQRFSARLKASTKCVHDNAEHSTFMEGLMGGKLDTSAYLRLINQYTYIYEALEEISRNLRVSGNSLTDPFTLEGLDRAAAIHHDIRALGQTEIDAPLPATIEYVARIKATAQAPERFLAHHYLRYLGTSRAGRRWRLWWRAITVLRGMR
;
A
#
# COMPACT_ATOMS: atom_id res chain seq x y z
N MET A 1 31.60 -31.17 46.29
CA MET A 1 30.46 -30.26 46.06
C MET A 1 30.85 -29.34 44.91
N THR A 2 30.39 -29.64 43.70
CA THR A 2 30.58 -28.78 42.52
C THR A 2 29.20 -28.59 41.91
N ALA A 3 28.67 -27.37 42.02
CA ALA A 3 27.38 -27.02 41.46
C ALA A 3 27.51 -26.95 39.93
N ILE A 4 26.72 -27.76 39.24
CA ILE A 4 26.53 -27.66 37.79
C ILE A 4 25.65 -26.44 37.56
N ILE A 5 26.22 -25.38 37.00
CA ILE A 5 25.45 -24.25 36.48
C ILE A 5 24.78 -24.77 35.20
N THR A 6 23.49 -25.09 35.28
CA THR A 6 22.64 -25.23 34.10
C THR A 6 22.67 -23.90 33.34
N PRO A 7 22.95 -23.88 32.02
CA PRO A 7 22.72 -22.67 31.25
C PRO A 7 21.22 -22.41 31.28
N GLU A 8 20.85 -21.26 31.85
CA GLU A 8 19.51 -20.71 31.77
C GLU A 8 19.15 -20.65 30.28
N THR A 9 18.12 -21.40 29.89
CA THR A 9 17.68 -21.43 28.51
C THR A 9 16.94 -20.13 28.29
N THR A 10 17.66 -19.08 27.88
CA THR A 10 17.02 -17.84 27.45
C THR A 10 16.22 -18.17 26.20
N SER A 11 14.91 -18.37 26.36
CA SER A 11 13.98 -18.57 25.25
C SER A 11 14.20 -17.45 24.22
N PRO A 12 14.37 -17.77 22.92
CA PRO A 12 14.56 -16.77 21.85
C PRO A 12 13.37 -15.81 21.65
N ASP A 13 12.27 -16.05 22.38
CA ASP A 13 10.94 -15.50 22.11
C ASP A 13 10.79 -13.99 22.43
N ALA A 14 11.75 -13.37 23.13
CA ALA A 14 11.66 -11.96 23.53
C ALA A 14 12.53 -11.01 22.68
N ALA A 15 13.58 -11.50 22.00
CA ALA A 15 14.60 -10.64 21.39
C ALA A 15 14.36 -10.26 19.92
N GLU A 16 13.55 -10.98 19.14
CA GLU A 16 13.34 -10.67 17.72
C GLU A 16 11.88 -10.79 17.29
N GLN A 17 11.03 -9.84 17.70
CA GLN A 17 9.88 -9.55 16.86
C GLN A 17 10.41 -9.08 15.49
N ARG A 18 10.28 -9.94 14.46
CA ARG A 18 10.62 -9.64 13.06
C ARG A 18 10.21 -8.20 12.71
N PHE A 19 11.05 -7.47 11.98
CA PHE A 19 10.80 -6.07 11.59
C PHE A 19 9.38 -5.83 11.06
N SER A 20 8.87 -6.75 10.24
CA SER A 20 7.49 -6.71 9.71
C SER A 20 6.41 -6.82 10.78
N ALA A 21 6.61 -7.61 11.83
CA ALA A 21 5.69 -7.73 12.97
C ALA A 21 5.64 -6.43 13.78
N ARG A 22 6.81 -5.84 14.05
CA ARG A 22 6.92 -4.54 14.74
C ARG A 22 6.26 -3.42 13.94
N LEU A 23 6.54 -3.35 12.64
CA LEU A 23 5.95 -2.34 11.76
C LEU A 23 4.43 -2.51 11.66
N LYS A 24 3.93 -3.75 11.55
CA LYS A 24 2.48 -4.02 11.58
C LYS A 24 1.84 -3.59 12.90
N ALA A 25 2.49 -3.88 14.03
CA ALA A 25 1.97 -3.52 15.35
C ALA A 25 1.95 -1.99 15.54
N SER A 26 3.02 -1.30 15.16
CA SER A 26 3.13 0.16 15.32
C SER A 26 2.16 0.93 14.43
N THR A 27 1.79 0.39 13.27
CA THR A 27 0.86 1.04 12.34
C THR A 27 -0.59 0.59 12.53
N LYS A 28 -0.88 -0.33 13.47
CA LYS A 28 -2.19 -0.96 13.60
C LYS A 28 -3.33 0.04 13.79
N CYS A 29 -3.21 0.96 14.75
CA CYS A 29 -4.27 1.92 15.06
C CYS A 29 -4.59 2.83 13.85
N VAL A 30 -3.55 3.34 13.18
CA VAL A 30 -3.69 4.20 12.00
C VAL A 30 -4.25 3.41 10.81
N HIS A 31 -3.84 2.16 10.65
CA HIS A 31 -4.36 1.26 9.61
C HIS A 31 -5.84 0.95 9.84
N ASP A 32 -6.24 0.57 11.06
CA ASP A 32 -7.62 0.29 11.41
C ASP A 32 -8.49 1.54 11.14
N ASN A 33 -8.06 2.73 11.55
CA ASN A 33 -8.78 3.98 11.30
C ASN A 33 -8.93 4.28 9.78
N ALA A 34 -7.90 3.99 8.99
CA ALA A 34 -7.98 4.16 7.54
C ALA A 34 -8.96 3.17 6.89
N GLU A 35 -8.95 1.90 7.31
CA GLU A 35 -9.88 0.87 6.83
C GLU A 35 -11.33 1.15 7.21
N HIS A 36 -11.56 1.73 8.41
CA HIS A 36 -12.87 2.09 8.94
C HIS A 36 -13.31 3.53 8.63
N SER A 37 -12.62 4.22 7.71
CA SER A 37 -13.10 5.52 7.25
C SER A 37 -14.47 5.39 6.59
N THR A 38 -15.36 6.35 6.80
CA THR A 38 -16.74 6.33 6.26
C THR A 38 -16.78 6.06 4.76
N PHE A 39 -15.81 6.60 4.02
CA PHE A 39 -15.66 6.34 2.59
C PHE A 39 -15.32 4.87 2.29
N MET A 40 -14.33 4.30 2.97
CA MET A 40 -13.91 2.92 2.75
C MET A 40 -14.98 1.93 3.22
N GLU A 41 -15.66 2.19 4.33
CA GLU A 41 -16.79 1.38 4.78
C GLU A 41 -17.97 1.43 3.81
N GLY A 42 -18.29 2.63 3.29
CA GLY A 42 -19.33 2.80 2.28
C GLY A 42 -18.99 2.06 0.98
N LEU A 43 -17.74 2.15 0.53
CA LEU A 43 -17.27 1.49 -0.69
C LEU A 43 -17.23 -0.04 -0.52
N MET A 44 -16.58 -0.54 0.53
CA MET A 44 -16.49 -1.99 0.80
C MET A 44 -17.85 -2.61 1.15
N GLY A 45 -18.72 -1.84 1.79
CA GLY A 45 -20.09 -2.25 2.11
C GLY A 45 -21.08 -2.15 0.94
N GLY A 46 -20.64 -1.76 -0.26
CA GLY A 46 -21.48 -1.67 -1.46
C GLY A 46 -22.49 -0.52 -1.44
N LYS A 47 -22.36 0.45 -0.53
CA LYS A 47 -23.20 1.65 -0.44
C LYS A 47 -22.76 2.74 -1.41
N LEU A 48 -21.49 2.72 -1.83
CA LEU A 48 -20.94 3.61 -2.84
C LEU A 48 -20.78 2.87 -4.18
N ASP A 49 -20.83 3.62 -5.26
CA ASP A 49 -20.86 3.10 -6.63
C ASP A 49 -19.49 3.13 -7.32
N THR A 50 -19.49 2.80 -8.62
CA THR A 50 -18.30 2.82 -9.47
C THR A 50 -17.69 4.21 -9.60
N SER A 51 -18.49 5.29 -9.55
CA SER A 51 -17.97 6.66 -9.60
C SER A 51 -17.15 6.98 -8.36
N ALA A 52 -17.60 6.54 -7.18
CA ALA A 52 -16.81 6.67 -5.95
C ALA A 52 -15.49 5.88 -6.04
N TYR A 53 -15.50 4.67 -6.59
CA TYR A 53 -14.27 3.92 -6.82
C TYR A 53 -13.31 4.61 -7.78
N LEU A 54 -13.82 5.13 -8.91
CA LEU A 54 -13.04 5.92 -9.87
C LEU A 54 -12.36 7.11 -9.19
N ARG A 55 -13.10 7.89 -8.38
CA ARG A 55 -12.53 8.99 -7.59
C ARG A 55 -11.37 8.53 -6.71
N LEU A 56 -11.48 7.38 -6.05
CA LEU A 56 -10.40 6.84 -5.22
C LEU A 56 -9.16 6.50 -6.05
N ILE A 57 -9.33 5.75 -7.14
CA ILE A 57 -8.19 5.29 -7.94
C ILE A 57 -7.55 6.41 -8.77
N ASN A 58 -8.31 7.45 -9.15
CA ASN A 58 -7.77 8.69 -9.71
C ASN A 58 -6.74 9.33 -8.76
N GLN A 59 -7.05 9.40 -7.46
CA GLN A 59 -6.08 9.91 -6.48
C GLN A 59 -4.89 8.97 -6.30
N TYR A 60 -5.09 7.65 -6.43
CA TYR A 60 -4.00 6.68 -6.33
C TYR A 60 -3.00 6.78 -7.48
N THR A 61 -3.44 7.18 -8.67
CA THR A 61 -2.55 7.43 -9.81
C THR A 61 -1.38 8.34 -9.41
N TYR A 62 -1.67 9.52 -8.87
CA TYR A 62 -0.65 10.48 -8.45
C TYR A 62 0.29 9.93 -7.36
N ILE A 63 -0.26 9.19 -6.40
CA ILE A 63 0.50 8.63 -5.28
C ILE A 63 1.46 7.54 -5.78
N TYR A 64 0.99 6.64 -6.63
CA TYR A 64 1.81 5.54 -7.16
C TYR A 64 2.86 6.05 -8.15
N GLU A 65 2.52 7.01 -9.01
CA GLU A 65 3.50 7.64 -9.90
C GLU A 65 4.64 8.30 -9.12
N ALA A 66 4.33 9.02 -8.03
CA ALA A 66 5.36 9.61 -7.17
C ALA A 66 6.23 8.55 -6.47
N LEU A 67 5.63 7.45 -6.01
CA LEU A 67 6.39 6.33 -5.40
C LEU A 67 7.30 5.66 -6.42
N GLU A 68 6.79 5.41 -7.62
CA GLU A 68 7.50 4.74 -8.71
C GLU A 68 8.61 5.63 -9.30
N GLU A 69 8.43 6.95 -9.32
CA GLU A 69 9.49 7.92 -9.62
C GLU A 69 10.68 7.75 -8.67
N ILE A 70 10.44 7.78 -7.35
CA ILE A 70 11.51 7.59 -6.35
C ILE A 70 12.10 6.18 -6.42
N SER A 71 11.26 5.16 -6.58
CA SER A 71 11.68 3.75 -6.71
C SER A 71 12.63 3.55 -7.89
N ARG A 72 12.31 4.12 -9.07
CA ARG A 72 13.18 4.07 -10.25
C ARG A 72 14.52 4.74 -10.01
N ASN A 73 14.53 5.92 -9.38
CA ASN A 73 15.78 6.63 -9.09
C ASN A 73 16.68 5.81 -8.15
N LEU A 74 16.09 5.22 -7.10
CA LEU A 74 16.82 4.36 -6.15
C LEU A 74 17.36 3.09 -6.81
N ARG A 75 16.60 2.47 -7.72
CA ARG A 75 17.08 1.33 -8.54
C ARG A 75 18.31 1.71 -9.36
N VAL A 76 18.28 2.86 -10.03
CA VAL A 76 19.39 3.33 -10.88
C VAL A 76 20.62 3.67 -10.05
N SER A 77 20.45 4.32 -8.90
CA SER A 77 21.60 4.65 -8.04
C SER A 77 22.19 3.44 -7.32
N GLY A 78 21.39 2.38 -7.11
CA GLY A 78 21.75 1.21 -6.33
C GLY A 78 21.82 1.53 -4.83
N ASN A 79 21.08 0.80 -4.00
CA ASN A 79 21.17 0.94 -2.56
C ASN A 79 20.76 -0.35 -1.87
N SER A 80 21.71 -0.99 -1.19
CA SER A 80 21.53 -2.26 -0.47
C SER A 80 20.31 -2.31 0.46
N LEU A 81 19.87 -1.16 1.00
CA LEU A 81 18.69 -1.06 1.85
C LEU A 81 17.39 -1.18 1.05
N THR A 82 17.32 -0.62 -0.16
CA THR A 82 16.10 -0.51 -0.97
C THR A 82 16.00 -1.52 -2.10
N ASP A 83 17.13 -2.01 -2.61
CA ASP A 83 17.19 -2.95 -3.74
C ASP A 83 16.30 -4.20 -3.57
N PRO A 84 16.15 -4.80 -2.36
CA PRO A 84 15.25 -5.94 -2.17
C PRO A 84 13.76 -5.61 -2.33
N PHE A 85 13.40 -4.32 -2.31
CA PHE A 85 12.01 -3.84 -2.26
C PHE A 85 11.58 -3.09 -3.52
N THR A 86 12.51 -2.48 -4.25
CA THR A 86 12.23 -1.65 -5.43
C THR A 86 12.22 -2.45 -6.73
N LEU A 87 11.56 -3.61 -6.77
CA LEU A 87 11.52 -4.47 -7.96
C LEU A 87 10.58 -3.91 -9.05
N GLU A 88 10.99 -3.93 -10.32
CA GLU A 88 10.19 -3.39 -11.44
C GLU A 88 8.79 -4.01 -11.58
N GLY A 89 8.63 -5.29 -11.21
CA GLY A 89 7.34 -6.00 -11.28
C GLY A 89 6.32 -5.58 -10.22
N LEU A 90 6.68 -4.69 -9.29
CA LEU A 90 5.75 -4.20 -8.27
C LEU A 90 4.96 -2.99 -8.75
N ASP A 91 5.48 -2.20 -9.69
CA ASP A 91 4.91 -0.94 -10.15
C ASP A 91 3.42 -1.09 -10.54
N ARG A 92 2.58 -0.15 -10.09
CA ARG A 92 1.11 -0.20 -10.15
C ARG A 92 0.48 0.87 -11.01
N ALA A 93 1.15 1.99 -11.27
CA ALA A 93 0.55 3.13 -11.97
C ALA A 93 -0.03 2.72 -13.32
N ALA A 94 0.70 1.93 -14.12
CA ALA A 94 0.22 1.43 -15.40
C ALA A 94 -1.06 0.57 -15.28
N ALA A 95 -1.14 -0.28 -14.26
CA ALA A 95 -2.34 -1.08 -14.00
C ALA A 95 -3.53 -0.23 -13.55
N ILE A 96 -3.28 0.81 -12.73
CA ILE A 96 -4.32 1.75 -12.28
C ILE A 96 -4.88 2.53 -13.48
N HIS A 97 -4.00 3.07 -14.34
CA HIS A 97 -4.40 3.75 -15.58
C HIS A 97 -5.24 2.85 -16.50
N HIS A 98 -4.85 1.58 -16.62
CA HIS A 98 -5.64 0.60 -17.37
C HIS A 98 -7.03 0.38 -16.75
N ASP A 99 -7.10 0.21 -15.43
CA ASP A 99 -8.37 -0.03 -14.72
C ASP A 99 -9.33 1.16 -14.85
N ILE A 100 -8.82 2.40 -14.78
CA ILE A 100 -9.59 3.63 -14.99
C ILE A 100 -10.21 3.66 -16.40
N ARG A 101 -9.42 3.34 -17.44
CA ARG A 101 -9.91 3.25 -18.82
C ARG A 101 -10.93 2.13 -19.00
N ALA A 102 -10.69 0.96 -18.41
CA ALA A 102 -11.61 -0.17 -18.46
C ALA A 102 -12.96 0.14 -17.78
N LEU A 103 -12.96 1.09 -16.85
CA LEU A 103 -14.16 1.61 -16.18
C LEU A 103 -14.88 2.73 -16.96
N GLY A 104 -14.35 3.12 -18.13
CA GLY A 104 -14.99 4.06 -19.04
C GLY A 104 -14.60 5.53 -18.83
N GLN A 105 -13.58 5.81 -18.02
CA GLN A 105 -13.06 7.17 -17.83
C GLN A 105 -11.76 7.35 -18.63
N THR A 106 -11.68 8.43 -19.42
CA THR A 106 -10.50 8.72 -20.26
C THR A 106 -9.50 9.65 -19.58
N GLU A 107 -10.00 10.65 -18.87
CA GLU A 107 -9.20 11.67 -18.17
C GLU A 107 -9.08 11.34 -16.68
N ILE A 108 -7.96 11.70 -16.07
CA ILE A 108 -7.75 11.53 -14.62
C ILE A 108 -8.28 12.78 -13.90
N ASP A 109 -9.11 12.59 -12.87
CA ASP A 109 -9.57 13.70 -12.02
C ASP A 109 -8.38 14.43 -11.38
N ALA A 110 -8.48 15.76 -11.26
CA ALA A 110 -7.47 16.55 -10.57
C ALA A 110 -7.17 16.06 -9.14
N PRO A 111 -5.93 16.20 -8.66
CA PRO A 111 -5.56 15.75 -7.33
C PRO A 111 -6.23 16.62 -6.27
N LEU A 112 -6.74 15.98 -5.22
CA LEU A 112 -7.25 16.66 -4.04
C LEU A 112 -6.10 17.30 -3.24
N PRO A 113 -6.36 18.33 -2.40
CA PRO A 113 -5.32 18.94 -1.56
C PRO A 113 -4.53 17.92 -0.72
N ALA A 114 -5.21 16.93 -0.14
CA ALA A 114 -4.57 15.86 0.62
C ALA A 114 -3.67 14.96 -0.24
N THR A 115 -4.05 14.72 -1.50
CA THR A 115 -3.24 13.96 -2.46
C THR A 115 -1.98 14.74 -2.84
N ILE A 116 -2.11 16.05 -3.08
CA ILE A 116 -0.97 16.94 -3.36
C ILE A 116 0.01 16.93 -2.18
N GLU A 117 -0.49 17.09 -0.96
CA GLU A 117 0.34 17.04 0.25
C GLU A 117 1.05 15.69 0.40
N TYR A 118 0.34 14.59 0.14
CA TYR A 118 0.94 13.27 0.23
C TYR A 118 2.02 13.04 -0.83
N VAL A 119 1.77 13.44 -2.08
CA VAL A 119 2.78 13.38 -3.15
C VAL A 119 4.02 14.19 -2.76
N ALA A 120 3.84 15.39 -2.20
CA ALA A 120 4.96 16.21 -1.73
C ALA A 120 5.78 15.50 -0.64
N ARG A 121 5.11 14.86 0.33
CA ARG A 121 5.78 14.06 1.38
C ARG A 121 6.56 12.88 0.82
N ILE A 122 6.03 12.19 -0.20
CA ILE A 122 6.74 11.11 -0.88
C ILE A 122 7.98 11.65 -1.59
N LYS A 123 7.84 12.72 -2.37
CA LYS A 123 8.96 13.33 -3.11
C LYS A 123 10.06 13.85 -2.18
N ALA A 124 9.72 14.34 -1.00
CA ALA A 124 10.67 14.75 0.02
C ALA A 124 11.57 13.60 0.56
N THR A 125 11.25 12.34 0.25
CA THR A 125 12.08 11.17 0.64
C THR A 125 13.18 10.82 -0.37
N ALA A 126 13.34 11.59 -1.45
CA ALA A 126 14.31 11.29 -2.51
C ALA A 126 15.74 11.02 -2.02
N GLN A 127 16.16 11.64 -0.91
CA GLN A 127 17.49 11.49 -0.31
C GLN A 127 17.44 10.75 1.05
N ALA A 128 16.30 10.14 1.40
CA ALA A 128 16.09 9.42 2.65
C ALA A 128 15.46 8.03 2.39
N PRO A 129 16.27 7.05 1.94
CA PRO A 129 15.81 5.73 1.49
C PRO A 129 14.99 4.97 2.56
N GLU A 130 15.33 5.11 3.83
CA GLU A 130 14.60 4.52 4.95
C GLU A 130 13.19 5.10 5.11
N ARG A 131 13.01 6.40 4.84
CA ARG A 131 11.69 7.06 4.87
C ARG A 131 10.87 6.68 3.65
N PHE A 132 11.51 6.56 2.48
CA PHE A 132 10.86 6.03 1.29
C PHE A 132 10.29 4.62 1.54
N LEU A 133 11.09 3.73 2.16
CA LEU A 133 10.64 2.37 2.48
C LEU A 133 9.41 2.34 3.38
N ALA A 134 9.23 3.29 4.29
CA ALA A 134 8.03 3.38 5.11
C ALA A 134 6.77 3.61 4.25
N HIS A 135 6.83 4.54 3.29
CA HIS A 135 5.73 4.78 2.35
C HIS A 135 5.50 3.59 1.42
N HIS A 136 6.58 3.04 0.85
CA HIS A 136 6.55 1.89 -0.04
C HIS A 136 5.91 0.68 0.66
N TYR A 137 6.37 0.34 1.86
CA TYR A 137 5.83 -0.76 2.65
C TYR A 137 4.32 -0.62 2.89
N LEU A 138 3.86 0.55 3.33
CA LEU A 138 2.45 0.78 3.65
C LEU A 138 1.53 0.67 2.43
N ARG A 139 1.99 1.11 1.26
CA ARG A 139 1.19 1.04 0.03
C ARG A 139 1.21 -0.35 -0.57
N TYR A 140 2.38 -0.96 -0.74
CA TYR A 140 2.51 -2.23 -1.44
C TYR A 140 2.05 -3.43 -0.60
N LEU A 141 2.35 -3.46 0.70
CA LEU A 141 1.95 -4.61 1.55
C LEU A 141 0.45 -4.59 1.90
N GLY A 142 -0.17 -3.42 1.94
CA GLY A 142 -1.62 -3.27 2.09
C GLY A 142 -2.40 -3.87 0.91
N THR A 143 -1.81 -3.90 -0.29
CA THR A 143 -2.47 -4.44 -1.49
C THR A 143 -2.53 -5.97 -1.53
N SER A 144 -1.61 -6.68 -0.87
CA SER A 144 -1.50 -8.15 -1.00
C SER A 144 -2.61 -8.91 -0.27
N ARG A 145 -3.17 -8.35 0.82
CA ARG A 145 -4.38 -8.90 1.48
C ARG A 145 -5.67 -8.40 0.84
N ALA A 146 -5.67 -7.19 0.28
CA ALA A 146 -6.83 -6.61 -0.36
C ALA A 146 -7.08 -7.19 -1.76
N GLY A 147 -6.05 -7.57 -2.52
CA GLY A 147 -6.17 -7.97 -3.94
C GLY A 147 -7.05 -9.19 -4.22
N ARG A 148 -7.18 -10.14 -3.28
CA ARG A 148 -8.19 -11.22 -3.39
C ARG A 148 -9.61 -10.73 -3.11
N ARG A 149 -9.77 -9.81 -2.15
CA ARG A 149 -11.07 -9.24 -1.77
C ARG A 149 -11.61 -8.31 -2.86
N TRP A 150 -10.75 -7.47 -3.45
CA TRP A 150 -11.07 -6.62 -4.61
C TRP A 150 -11.44 -7.45 -5.85
N ARG A 151 -10.74 -8.55 -6.15
CA ARG A 151 -11.10 -9.46 -7.27
C ARG A 151 -12.46 -10.14 -7.08
N LEU A 152 -12.80 -10.53 -5.86
CA LEU A 152 -14.13 -11.11 -5.56
C LEU A 152 -15.24 -10.05 -5.64
N TRP A 153 -14.98 -8.84 -5.16
CA TRP A 153 -15.90 -7.71 -5.26
C TRP A 153 -16.13 -7.28 -6.71
N TRP A 154 -15.07 -7.26 -7.53
CA TRP A 154 -15.16 -7.00 -8.97
C TRP A 154 -16.08 -7.98 -9.69
N ARG A 155 -15.94 -9.29 -9.43
CA ARG A 155 -16.84 -10.32 -9.98
C ARG A 155 -18.29 -10.08 -9.56
N ALA A 156 -18.55 -9.66 -8.32
CA ALA A 156 -19.91 -9.36 -7.85
C ALA A 156 -20.52 -8.17 -8.61
N ILE A 157 -19.75 -7.10 -8.86
CA ILE A 157 -20.21 -5.95 -9.64
C ILE A 157 -20.45 -6.30 -11.11
N THR A 158 -19.59 -7.13 -11.71
CA THR A 158 -19.79 -7.60 -13.09
C THR A 158 -21.07 -8.44 -13.21
N VAL A 159 -21.35 -9.31 -12.24
CA VAL A 159 -22.58 -10.13 -12.21
C VAL A 159 -23.83 -9.27 -12.06
N LEU A 160 -23.81 -8.25 -11.19
CA LEU A 160 -24.94 -7.33 -11.00
C LEU A 160 -25.22 -6.45 -12.22
N ARG A 161 -24.23 -6.20 -13.08
CA ARG A 161 -24.41 -5.52 -14.37
C ARG A 161 -24.97 -6.42 -15.48
N GLY A 162 -24.89 -7.75 -15.35
CA GLY A 162 -25.42 -8.72 -16.31
C GLY A 162 -26.88 -9.11 -16.10
N MET A 163 -27.55 -8.57 -15.06
CA MET A 163 -28.95 -8.86 -14.73
C MET A 163 -29.91 -7.69 -15.04
N ARG A 164 -29.52 -6.80 -15.96
CA ARG A 164 -30.40 -5.76 -16.53
C ARG A 164 -30.55 -5.95 -18.02
#